data_AF-A0A0B5DUJ3-F1
#
_entry.id   AF-A0A0B5DUJ3-F1
#
_cell.length_a   1.000
_cell.length_b   1.000
_cell.length_c   1.000
_cell.angle_alpha   90.00
_cell.angle_beta   90.00
_cell.angle_gamma   90.00
#
_symmetry.space_group_name_H-M   'P 1'
#
loop_
_entity.id
_entity.type
_entity.pdbx_description
1 polymer ?
#
loop_
_entity_poly.entity_id
_entity_poly.type
_entity_poly.pdbx_seq_one_letter_code
_entity_poly.pdbx_strand_id
1 'polypeptide(L)'
;MPAGVPLNPDRILAATEEILRRHGPAKATVVDVSRALGVSHAAVYKHFASKQALREAVTRRWLNQNRDTLAAIAHDTALPPPQRLRTWLMAVLTVKQTKIREDPELFAAYGALAAAHSSVAAEHIADLLHQLEVIVAAGASDGSFACGDPAATARTVFHATARFNHIAHASEWQNPGIGTELDEVCTLLLEGLKAPVSRPNPSR
;
A
#
# COMPACT_ATOMS: atom_id res chain seq x y z
N MET A 1 -1.82 37.19 -23.03
CA MET A 1 -1.18 36.28 -22.05
C MET A 1 -2.30 35.61 -21.29
N PRO A 2 -2.58 34.30 -21.47
CA PRO A 2 -3.65 33.68 -20.69
C PRO A 2 -3.23 33.70 -19.22
N ALA A 3 -4.14 34.13 -18.34
CA ALA A 3 -3.91 34.21 -16.91
C ALA A 3 -3.41 32.85 -16.42
N GLY A 4 -2.18 32.82 -15.89
CA GLY A 4 -1.52 31.59 -15.47
C GLY A 4 -2.40 30.89 -14.43
N VAL A 5 -2.70 29.61 -14.67
CA VAL A 5 -3.42 28.76 -13.71
C VAL A 5 -2.77 28.96 -12.34
N PRO A 6 -3.55 29.19 -11.26
CA PRO A 6 -2.99 29.42 -9.94
C PRO A 6 -2.15 28.22 -9.48
N LEU A 7 -1.08 28.52 -8.75
CA LEU A 7 -0.27 27.48 -8.11
C LEU A 7 -1.11 26.88 -6.97
N ASN A 8 -1.18 25.55 -6.91
CA ASN A 8 -1.84 24.82 -5.84
C ASN A 8 -1.01 23.57 -5.48
N PRO A 9 -1.29 22.92 -4.34
CA PRO A 9 -0.56 21.73 -3.91
C PRO A 9 -0.57 20.62 -4.97
N ASP A 10 -1.70 20.34 -5.60
CA ASP A 10 -1.81 19.26 -6.59
C ASP A 10 -0.92 19.45 -7.81
N ARG A 11 -0.81 20.68 -8.33
CA ARG A 11 0.10 20.98 -9.45
C ARG A 11 1.56 20.84 -9.07
N ILE A 12 1.92 21.23 -7.85
CA ILE A 12 3.28 21.03 -7.33
C ILE A 12 3.58 19.55 -7.20
N LEU A 13 2.67 18.77 -6.65
CA LEU A 13 2.82 17.32 -6.49
C LEU A 13 2.94 16.63 -7.84
N ALA A 14 2.06 16.93 -8.80
CA ALA A 14 2.10 16.36 -10.15
C ALA A 14 3.42 16.67 -10.87
N ALA A 15 3.90 17.92 -10.80
CA ALA A 15 5.21 18.29 -11.36
C ALA A 15 6.36 17.57 -10.64
N THR A 16 6.25 17.38 -9.32
CA THR A 16 7.25 16.66 -8.54
C THR A 16 7.29 15.17 -8.91
N GLU A 17 6.14 14.52 -9.11
CA GLU A 17 6.08 13.14 -9.59
C GLU A 17 6.81 13.00 -10.93
N GLU A 18 6.56 13.92 -11.87
CA GLU A 18 7.19 13.89 -13.19
C GLU A 18 8.71 14.10 -13.12
N ILE A 19 9.17 15.04 -12.29
CA ILE A 19 10.60 15.26 -12.05
C ILE A 19 11.25 14.03 -11.40
N LEU A 20 10.55 13.36 -10.47
CA LEU A 20 11.03 12.11 -9.88
C LEU A 20 11.12 10.99 -10.92
N ARG A 21 10.09 10.80 -11.76
CA ARG A 21 10.12 9.80 -12.85
C ARG A 21 11.28 10.02 -13.81
N ARG A 22 11.63 11.27 -14.11
CA ARG A 22 12.70 11.60 -15.07
C ARG A 22 14.12 11.51 -14.51
N HIS A 23 14.31 11.88 -13.25
CA HIS A 23 15.65 12.12 -12.69
C HIS A 23 15.98 11.24 -11.49
N GLY A 24 14.99 10.56 -10.93
CA GLY A 24 15.10 9.77 -9.72
C GLY A 24 15.17 10.59 -8.44
N PRO A 25 14.95 9.94 -7.28
CA PRO A 25 14.85 10.62 -5.99
C PRO A 25 16.15 11.32 -5.57
N ALA A 26 17.31 10.80 -5.97
CA ALA A 26 18.60 11.38 -5.63
C ALA A 26 18.83 12.74 -6.30
N LYS A 27 18.46 12.88 -7.59
CA LYS A 27 18.75 14.08 -8.39
C LYS A 27 17.60 15.08 -8.44
N ALA A 28 16.36 14.66 -8.20
CA ALA A 28 15.22 15.57 -8.17
C ALA A 28 15.38 16.69 -7.12
N THR A 29 15.22 17.95 -7.54
CA THR A 29 15.29 19.13 -6.67
C THR A 29 14.02 19.99 -6.74
N VAL A 30 13.78 20.77 -5.68
CA VAL A 30 12.68 21.76 -5.65
C VAL A 30 12.91 22.87 -6.68
N VAL A 31 14.17 23.12 -7.07
CA VAL A 31 14.52 24.06 -8.15
C VAL A 31 14.01 23.55 -9.49
N ASP A 32 14.15 22.25 -9.77
CA ASP A 32 13.62 21.65 -11.00
C ASP A 32 12.09 21.73 -11.06
N VAL A 33 11.43 21.49 -9.92
CA VAL A 33 9.97 21.65 -9.79
C VAL A 33 9.54 23.10 -10.03
N SER A 34 10.23 24.05 -9.41
CA SER A 34 9.94 25.48 -9.57
C SER A 34 10.11 25.93 -11.03
N ARG A 35 11.19 25.48 -11.67
CA ARG A 35 11.48 25.75 -13.10
C ARG A 35 10.41 25.14 -14.00
N ALA A 36 10.02 23.88 -13.76
CA ALA A 36 8.98 23.19 -14.54
C ALA A 36 7.61 23.89 -14.45
N LEU A 37 7.31 24.51 -13.31
CA LEU A 37 6.06 25.23 -13.06
C LEU A 37 6.12 26.72 -13.45
N GLY A 38 7.29 27.25 -13.80
CA GLY A 38 7.48 28.68 -14.08
C GLY A 38 7.25 29.59 -12.87
N VAL A 39 7.53 29.10 -11.65
CA VAL A 39 7.31 29.83 -10.39
C VAL A 39 8.61 30.00 -9.61
N SER A 40 8.60 30.91 -8.63
CA SER A 40 9.74 31.09 -7.72
C SER A 40 9.85 29.94 -6.71
N HIS A 41 11.05 29.71 -6.21
CA HIS A 41 11.29 28.71 -5.16
C HIS A 41 10.46 28.99 -3.90
N ALA A 42 10.35 30.27 -3.53
CA ALA A 42 9.53 30.73 -2.41
C ALA A 42 8.04 30.39 -2.59
N ALA A 43 7.53 30.39 -3.83
CA ALA A 43 6.13 30.01 -4.10
C ALA A 43 5.86 28.54 -3.78
N VAL A 44 6.81 27.63 -4.07
CA VAL A 44 6.68 26.21 -3.70
C VAL A 44 6.75 26.03 -2.18
N TYR A 45 7.66 26.73 -1.50
CA TYR A 45 7.80 26.64 -0.03
C TYR A 45 6.61 27.19 0.76
N LYS A 46 5.76 28.05 0.16
CA LYS A 46 4.48 28.44 0.77
C LYS A 46 3.51 27.26 0.93
N HIS A 47 3.63 26.23 0.11
CA HIS A 47 2.78 25.03 0.17
C HIS A 47 3.45 23.87 0.90
N PHE A 48 4.77 23.74 0.79
CA PHE A 48 5.53 22.64 1.41
C PHE A 48 6.73 23.20 2.14
N ALA A 49 6.76 23.11 3.46
CA ALA A 49 7.78 23.76 4.30
C ALA A 49 9.23 23.31 4.03
N SER A 50 9.44 22.15 3.42
CA SER A 50 10.77 21.62 3.11
C SER A 50 10.77 20.69 1.89
N LYS A 51 11.97 20.40 1.36
CA LYS A 51 12.16 19.36 0.32
C LYS A 51 11.66 17.99 0.80
N GLN A 52 11.84 17.69 2.09
CA GLN A 52 11.37 16.45 2.69
C GLN A 52 9.84 16.42 2.73
N ALA A 53 9.18 17.49 3.19
CA ALA A 53 7.72 17.58 3.21
C ALA A 53 7.10 17.40 1.82
N LEU A 54 7.74 17.98 0.78
CA LEU A 54 7.31 17.78 -0.60
C LEU A 54 7.48 16.31 -1.05
N ARG A 55 8.60 15.67 -0.72
CA ARG A 55 8.86 14.25 -1.02
C ARG A 55 7.86 13.32 -0.30
N GLU A 56 7.60 13.58 0.96
CA GLU A 56 6.63 12.83 1.75
C GLU A 56 5.22 12.96 1.17
N ALA A 57 4.81 14.18 0.82
CA ALA A 57 3.49 14.43 0.24
C ALA A 57 3.32 13.76 -1.13
N VAL A 58 4.34 13.79 -1.99
CA VAL A 58 4.26 13.15 -3.32
C VAL A 58 4.28 11.63 -3.21
N THR A 59 5.09 11.05 -2.32
CA THR A 59 5.08 9.60 -2.07
C THR A 59 3.74 9.16 -1.46
N ARG A 60 3.18 9.92 -0.51
CA ARG A 60 1.85 9.65 0.07
C ARG A 60 0.77 9.62 -1.02
N ARG A 61 0.73 10.65 -1.87
CA ARG A 61 -0.20 10.73 -3.00
C ARG A 61 -0.06 9.51 -3.91
N TRP A 62 1.18 9.13 -4.25
CA TRP A 62 1.44 7.97 -5.10
C TRP A 62 1.01 6.65 -4.44
N LEU A 63 1.29 6.44 -3.16
CA LEU A 63 0.86 5.23 -2.43
C LEU A 63 -0.67 5.11 -2.38
N ASN A 64 -1.37 6.24 -2.19
CA ASN A 64 -2.83 6.27 -2.07
C ASN A 64 -3.59 5.94 -3.37
N GLN A 65 -2.94 5.95 -4.54
CA GLN A 65 -3.61 5.68 -5.84
C GLN A 65 -4.36 4.34 -5.91
N ASN A 66 -3.94 3.33 -5.14
CA ASN A 66 -4.56 2.00 -5.14
C ASN A 66 -5.31 1.70 -3.83
N ARG A 67 -5.36 2.68 -2.92
CA ARG A 67 -5.95 2.51 -1.60
C ARG A 67 -7.43 2.12 -1.68
N ASP A 68 -8.19 2.84 -2.49
CA ASP A 68 -9.63 2.65 -2.59
C ASP A 68 -9.99 1.31 -3.24
N THR A 69 -9.20 0.86 -4.22
CA THR A 69 -9.35 -0.47 -4.84
C THR A 69 -9.15 -1.59 -3.82
N LEU A 70 -8.09 -1.51 -3.00
CA LEU A 70 -7.82 -2.52 -1.96
C LEU A 70 -8.89 -2.45 -0.85
N ALA A 71 -9.30 -1.24 -0.46
CA ALA A 71 -10.35 -1.04 0.52
C ALA A 71 -11.70 -1.60 0.02
N ALA A 72 -12.02 -1.47 -1.26
CA ALA A 72 -13.22 -2.04 -1.85
C ALA A 72 -13.25 -3.57 -1.74
N ILE A 73 -12.13 -4.26 -2.06
CA ILE A 73 -12.01 -5.71 -1.84
C ILE A 73 -12.17 -6.05 -0.35
N ALA A 74 -11.53 -5.26 0.51
CA ALA A 74 -11.59 -5.47 1.95
C ALA A 74 -13.00 -5.27 2.52
N HIS A 75 -13.93 -4.57 1.85
CA HIS A 75 -15.30 -4.33 2.31
C HIS A 75 -16.37 -5.04 1.46
N ASP A 76 -15.98 -5.83 0.47
CA ASP A 76 -16.92 -6.47 -0.45
C ASP A 76 -17.76 -7.54 0.26
N THR A 77 -18.97 -7.17 0.68
CA THR A 77 -19.89 -8.08 1.37
C THR A 77 -20.50 -9.14 0.46
N ALA A 78 -20.30 -9.06 -0.86
CA ALA A 78 -20.73 -10.12 -1.78
C ALA A 78 -19.80 -11.35 -1.72
N LEU A 79 -18.58 -11.18 -1.19
CA LEU A 79 -17.59 -12.25 -1.04
C LEU A 79 -17.49 -12.71 0.42
N PRO A 80 -17.43 -14.03 0.69
CA PRO A 80 -17.07 -14.55 2.00
C PRO A 80 -15.69 -14.05 2.48
N PRO A 81 -15.47 -13.82 3.79
CA PRO A 81 -14.20 -13.35 4.33
C PRO A 81 -12.95 -14.16 3.92
N PRO A 82 -13.00 -15.52 3.84
CA PRO A 82 -11.89 -16.31 3.30
C PRO A 82 -11.50 -15.93 1.86
N GLN A 83 -12.48 -15.65 1.00
CA GLN A 83 -12.24 -15.25 -0.38
C GLN A 83 -11.72 -13.81 -0.44
N ARG A 84 -12.27 -12.89 0.35
CA ARG A 84 -11.77 -11.51 0.46
C ARG A 84 -10.30 -11.48 0.88
N LEU A 85 -9.92 -12.29 1.87
CA LEU A 85 -8.54 -12.33 2.36
C LEU A 85 -7.56 -12.74 1.26
N ARG A 86 -7.85 -13.83 0.54
CA ARG A 86 -7.03 -14.28 -0.59
C ARG A 86 -6.98 -13.21 -1.69
N THR A 87 -8.12 -12.69 -2.13
CA THR A 87 -8.19 -11.68 -3.18
C THR A 87 -7.41 -10.41 -2.80
N TRP A 88 -7.52 -9.97 -1.55
CA TRP A 88 -6.82 -8.79 -1.06
C TRP A 88 -5.30 -8.99 -1.04
N LEU A 89 -4.82 -10.12 -0.53
CA LEU A 89 -3.38 -10.43 -0.49
C LEU A 89 -2.78 -10.50 -1.90
N MET A 90 -3.48 -11.15 -2.83
CA MET A 90 -3.07 -11.20 -4.24
C MET A 90 -3.07 -9.81 -4.89
N ALA A 91 -4.10 -8.99 -4.62
CA ALA A 91 -4.18 -7.63 -5.13
C ALA A 91 -3.06 -6.73 -4.61
N VAL A 92 -2.66 -6.87 -3.34
CA VAL A 92 -1.50 -6.14 -2.78
C VAL A 92 -0.24 -6.46 -3.58
N LEU A 93 0.05 -7.74 -3.84
CA LEU A 93 1.21 -8.13 -4.64
C LEU A 93 1.14 -7.53 -6.06
N THR A 94 -0.01 -7.62 -6.73
CA THR A 94 -0.23 -7.05 -8.08
C THR A 94 -0.02 -5.54 -8.10
N VAL A 95 -0.55 -4.81 -7.11
CA VAL A 95 -0.34 -3.35 -6.97
C VAL A 95 1.15 -3.03 -6.80
N LYS A 96 1.87 -3.81 -5.99
CA LYS A 96 3.30 -3.61 -5.77
C LYS A 96 4.13 -3.89 -7.03
N GLN A 97 3.85 -4.99 -7.73
CA GLN A 97 4.49 -5.32 -9.01
C GLN A 97 4.26 -4.23 -10.07
N THR A 98 3.02 -3.73 -10.15
CA THR A 98 2.64 -2.65 -11.07
C THR A 98 3.39 -1.37 -10.76
N LYS A 99 3.45 -0.98 -9.47
CA LYS A 99 4.19 0.20 -9.02
C LYS A 99 5.69 0.13 -9.31
N ILE A 100 6.32 -1.03 -9.16
CA ILE A 100 7.74 -1.22 -9.53
C ILE A 100 7.93 -1.08 -11.04
N ARG A 101 7.05 -1.71 -11.83
CA ARG A 101 7.15 -1.72 -13.29
C ARG A 101 6.90 -0.35 -13.92
N GLU A 102 5.89 0.37 -13.43
CA GLU A 102 5.41 1.61 -14.04
C GLU A 102 6.10 2.85 -13.45
N ASP A 103 6.45 2.83 -12.16
CA ASP A 103 7.03 3.97 -11.46
C ASP A 103 8.28 3.60 -10.62
N PRO A 104 9.34 3.03 -11.21
CA PRO A 104 10.52 2.55 -10.46
C PRO A 104 11.18 3.65 -9.61
N GLU A 105 11.21 4.89 -10.10
CA GLU A 105 11.82 6.01 -9.38
C GLU A 105 10.96 6.50 -8.19
N LEU A 106 9.63 6.46 -8.30
CA LEU A 106 8.75 6.75 -7.15
C LEU A 106 8.77 5.60 -6.14
N PHE A 107 8.92 4.36 -6.61
CA PHE A 107 9.16 3.21 -5.74
C PHE A 107 10.49 3.34 -4.98
N ALA A 108 11.57 3.79 -5.65
CA ALA A 108 12.84 4.08 -4.99
C ALA A 108 12.72 5.24 -3.97
N ALA A 109 11.93 6.27 -4.28
CA ALA A 109 11.63 7.35 -3.34
C ALA A 109 10.91 6.84 -2.08
N TYR A 110 9.92 5.95 -2.27
CA TYR A 110 9.25 5.26 -1.16
C TYR A 110 10.24 4.42 -0.34
N GLY A 111 11.14 3.67 -0.99
CA GLY A 111 12.14 2.87 -0.28
C GLY A 111 13.09 3.70 0.58
N ALA A 112 13.53 4.86 0.10
CA ALA A 112 14.32 5.78 0.92
C ALA A 112 13.56 6.29 2.15
N LEU A 113 12.26 6.58 2.00
CA LEU A 113 11.40 7.01 3.10
C LEU A 113 11.09 5.88 4.10
N ALA A 114 10.96 4.64 3.63
CA ALA A 114 10.77 3.46 4.46
C ALA A 114 12.03 3.16 5.28
N ALA A 115 13.22 3.21 4.66
CA ALA A 115 14.51 3.02 5.32
C ALA A 115 14.79 4.09 6.40
N ALA A 116 14.26 5.30 6.21
CA ALA A 116 14.36 6.39 7.19
C ALA A 116 13.25 6.36 8.27
N HIS A 117 12.41 5.31 8.32
CA HIS A 117 11.29 5.19 9.25
C HIS A 117 10.33 6.40 9.23
N SER A 118 10.07 6.96 8.04
CA SER A 118 9.16 8.10 7.90
C SER A 118 7.72 7.75 8.33
N SER A 119 6.98 8.76 8.79
CA SER A 119 5.55 8.64 9.10
C SER A 119 4.72 8.20 7.89
N VAL A 120 5.09 8.62 6.67
CA VAL A 120 4.41 8.22 5.43
C VAL A 120 4.42 6.70 5.25
N ALA A 121 5.56 6.05 5.47
CA ALA A 121 5.67 4.60 5.36
C ALA A 121 4.88 3.90 6.47
N ALA A 122 4.93 4.42 7.70
CA ALA A 122 4.17 3.88 8.83
C ALA A 122 2.65 3.99 8.61
N GLU A 123 2.17 5.13 8.12
CA GLU A 123 0.76 5.36 7.80
C GLU A 123 0.28 4.43 6.69
N HIS A 124 1.10 4.21 5.65
CA HIS A 124 0.78 3.25 4.59
C HIS A 124 0.63 1.82 5.12
N ILE A 125 1.53 1.39 6.01
CA ILE A 125 1.44 0.06 6.63
C ILE A 125 0.22 -0.04 7.56
N ALA A 126 -0.06 1.00 8.34
CA ALA A 126 -1.22 1.05 9.22
C ALA A 126 -2.54 0.92 8.44
N ASP A 127 -2.65 1.58 7.27
CA ASP A 127 -3.82 1.45 6.40
C ASP A 127 -4.00 0.03 5.85
N LEU A 128 -2.92 -0.62 5.40
CA LEU A 128 -2.97 -2.02 4.96
C LEU A 128 -3.38 -2.98 6.09
N LEU A 129 -2.84 -2.78 7.29
CA LEU A 129 -3.21 -3.57 8.47
C LEU A 129 -4.68 -3.38 8.84
N HIS A 130 -5.18 -2.15 8.79
CA HIS A 130 -6.58 -1.86 9.06
C HIS A 130 -7.52 -2.56 8.06
N GLN A 131 -7.17 -2.56 6.77
CA GLN A 131 -7.95 -3.27 5.75
C GLN A 131 -7.96 -4.79 5.99
N LEU A 132 -6.83 -5.38 6.38
CA LEU A 132 -6.78 -6.80 6.79
C LEU A 132 -7.65 -7.06 8.03
N GLU A 133 -7.60 -6.18 9.03
CA GLU A 133 -8.42 -6.29 10.24
C GLU A 133 -9.91 -6.28 9.91
N VAL A 134 -10.37 -5.44 8.98
CA VAL A 134 -11.77 -5.44 8.51
C VAL A 134 -12.17 -6.82 7.96
N ILE A 135 -11.31 -7.45 7.16
CA ILE A 135 -11.57 -8.78 6.59
C ILE A 135 -11.62 -9.83 7.70
N VAL A 136 -10.65 -9.81 8.61
CA VAL A 136 -10.55 -10.79 9.71
C VAL A 136 -11.71 -10.64 10.68
N ALA A 137 -12.09 -9.41 11.04
CA ALA A 137 -13.22 -9.13 11.91
C ALA A 137 -14.54 -9.61 11.31
N ALA A 138 -14.73 -9.45 9.99
CA ALA A 138 -15.89 -10.00 9.29
C ALA A 138 -15.93 -11.54 9.40
N GLY A 139 -14.78 -12.21 9.22
CA GLY A 139 -14.71 -13.66 9.35
C GLY A 139 -14.84 -14.19 10.78
N ALA A 140 -14.43 -13.40 11.77
CA ALA A 140 -14.70 -13.71 13.18
C ALA A 140 -16.21 -13.62 13.47
N SER A 141 -16.86 -12.58 12.93
CA SER A 141 -18.29 -12.32 13.15
C SER A 141 -19.20 -13.35 12.49
N ASP A 142 -18.85 -13.86 11.31
CA ASP A 142 -19.65 -14.88 10.61
C ASP A 142 -19.24 -16.33 10.94
N GLY A 143 -18.22 -16.49 11.78
CA GLY A 143 -17.70 -17.78 12.21
C GLY A 143 -16.84 -18.51 11.17
N SER A 144 -16.48 -17.87 10.06
CA SER A 144 -15.55 -18.45 9.09
C SER A 144 -14.10 -18.51 9.60
N PHE A 145 -13.72 -17.61 10.52
CA PHE A 145 -12.41 -17.59 11.18
C PHE A 145 -12.51 -17.83 12.69
N ALA A 146 -11.70 -18.74 13.22
CA ALA A 146 -11.40 -18.86 14.64
C ALA A 146 -10.30 -17.88 15.03
N CYS A 147 -10.67 -16.63 15.34
CA CYS A 147 -9.75 -15.66 15.94
C CYS A 147 -10.41 -14.90 17.10
N GLY A 148 -9.70 -14.81 18.23
CA GLY A 148 -10.16 -14.04 19.40
C GLY A 148 -9.82 -12.55 19.34
N ASP A 149 -8.78 -12.17 18.59
CA ASP A 149 -8.35 -10.78 18.38
C ASP A 149 -8.10 -10.55 16.88
N PRO A 150 -9.06 -9.93 16.16
CA PRO A 150 -8.92 -9.65 14.73
C PRO A 150 -7.70 -8.79 14.38
N ALA A 151 -7.35 -7.82 15.23
CA ALA A 151 -6.23 -6.93 14.99
C ALA A 151 -4.88 -7.68 15.14
N ALA A 152 -4.76 -8.55 16.15
CA ALA A 152 -3.58 -9.42 16.28
C ALA A 152 -3.46 -10.41 15.12
N THR A 153 -4.57 -11.03 14.71
CA THR A 153 -4.58 -11.94 13.57
C THR A 153 -4.20 -11.24 12.28
N ALA A 154 -4.72 -10.03 12.02
CA ALA A 154 -4.34 -9.22 10.85
C ALA A 154 -2.83 -8.92 10.82
N ARG A 155 -2.24 -8.53 11.96
CA ARG A 155 -0.78 -8.33 12.08
C ARG A 155 0.00 -9.60 11.78
N THR A 156 -0.43 -10.74 12.32
CA THR A 156 0.20 -12.05 12.06
C THR A 156 0.14 -12.43 10.59
N VAL A 157 -1.01 -12.27 9.92
CA VAL A 157 -1.16 -12.52 8.48
C VAL A 157 -0.24 -11.60 7.67
N PHE A 158 -0.17 -10.31 8.02
CA PHE A 158 0.69 -9.34 7.35
C PHE A 158 2.18 -9.72 7.47
N HIS A 159 2.62 -10.15 8.66
CA HIS A 159 3.98 -10.64 8.90
C HIS A 159 4.26 -11.96 8.17
N ALA A 160 3.33 -12.91 8.20
CA ALA A 160 3.47 -14.21 7.52
C ALA A 160 3.59 -14.05 5.99
N THR A 161 3.04 -12.97 5.44
CA THR A 161 3.09 -12.64 4.01
C THR A 161 4.15 -11.59 3.66
N ALA A 162 5.05 -11.23 4.58
CA ALA A 162 6.03 -10.15 4.41
C ALA A 162 6.86 -10.28 3.12
N ARG A 163 7.22 -11.51 2.71
CA ARG A 163 7.93 -11.76 1.45
C ARG A 163 7.22 -11.21 0.21
N PHE A 164 5.90 -11.08 0.26
CA PHE A 164 5.05 -10.65 -0.86
C PHE A 164 4.59 -9.18 -0.77
N ASN A 165 4.83 -8.50 0.35
CA ASN A 165 4.33 -7.15 0.58
C ASN A 165 5.38 -6.14 1.11
N HIS A 166 6.43 -6.63 1.78
CA HIS A 166 7.46 -5.80 2.39
C HIS A 166 8.59 -5.45 1.43
N ILE A 167 8.95 -4.16 1.37
CA ILE A 167 9.86 -3.62 0.36
C ILE A 167 11.26 -4.27 0.33
N ALA A 168 11.73 -4.83 1.45
CA ALA A 168 13.00 -5.56 1.49
C ALA A 168 13.04 -6.77 0.53
N HIS A 169 11.88 -7.30 0.13
CA HIS A 169 11.73 -8.41 -0.81
C HIS A 169 11.36 -7.96 -2.23
N ALA A 170 11.40 -6.66 -2.52
CA ALA A 170 10.94 -6.11 -3.80
C ALA A 170 11.62 -6.72 -5.03
N SER A 171 12.89 -7.13 -4.92
CA SER A 171 13.62 -7.80 -5.99
C SER A 171 13.06 -9.18 -6.35
N GLU A 172 12.33 -9.83 -5.43
CA GLU A 172 11.75 -11.16 -5.64
C GLU A 172 10.38 -11.09 -6.34
N TRP A 173 9.71 -9.94 -6.34
CA TRP A 173 8.32 -9.84 -6.82
C TRP A 173 8.15 -9.95 -8.33
N GLN A 174 9.23 -9.91 -9.10
CA GLN A 174 9.18 -10.15 -10.54
C GLN A 174 9.44 -11.63 -10.90
N ASN A 175 9.69 -12.49 -9.91
CA ASN A 175 9.84 -13.92 -10.14
C ASN A 175 8.52 -14.51 -10.66
N PRO A 176 8.51 -15.27 -11.77
CA PRO A 176 7.26 -15.79 -12.35
C PRO A 176 6.42 -16.65 -11.38
N GLY A 177 7.06 -17.35 -10.44
CA GLY A 177 6.40 -18.21 -9.45
C GLY A 177 5.83 -17.49 -8.23
N ILE A 178 6.12 -16.19 -8.03
CA ILE A 178 5.80 -15.48 -6.78
C ILE A 178 4.30 -15.45 -6.46
N GLY A 179 3.45 -15.40 -7.51
CA GLY A 179 2.00 -15.43 -7.35
C GLY A 179 1.48 -16.80 -6.91
N THR A 180 2.03 -17.88 -7.46
CA THR A 180 1.72 -19.26 -7.05
C THR A 180 2.16 -19.49 -5.61
N GLU A 181 3.36 -19.07 -5.25
CA GLU A 181 3.90 -19.18 -3.89
C GLU A 181 3.02 -18.40 -2.88
N LEU A 182 2.49 -17.23 -3.25
CA LEU A 182 1.56 -16.48 -2.40
C LEU A 182 0.23 -17.23 -2.23
N ASP A 183 -0.31 -17.84 -3.28
CA ASP A 183 -1.57 -18.59 -3.19
C ASP A 183 -1.44 -19.86 -2.31
N GLU A 184 -0.29 -20.53 -2.38
CA GLU A 184 0.05 -21.64 -1.48
C GLU A 184 0.08 -21.19 -0.01
N VAL A 185 0.72 -20.04 0.26
CA VAL A 185 0.73 -19.43 1.60
C VAL A 185 -0.69 -19.03 2.04
N CYS A 186 -1.49 -18.44 1.14
CA CYS A 186 -2.89 -18.11 1.42
C CYS A 186 -3.69 -19.36 1.80
N THR A 187 -3.44 -20.48 1.13
CA THR A 187 -4.09 -21.76 1.45
C THR A 187 -3.76 -22.20 2.87
N LEU A 188 -2.48 -22.22 3.26
CA LEU A 188 -2.07 -22.58 4.62
C LEU A 188 -2.65 -21.63 5.68
N LEU A 189 -2.62 -20.32 5.42
CA LEU A 189 -3.18 -19.33 6.34
C LEU A 189 -4.69 -19.52 6.52
N LEU A 190 -5.42 -19.74 5.43
CA LEU A 190 -6.87 -19.95 5.48
C LEU A 190 -7.22 -21.24 6.22
N GLU A 191 -6.51 -22.35 5.97
CA GLU A 191 -6.71 -23.58 6.75
C GLU A 191 -6.45 -23.36 8.25
N GLY A 192 -5.38 -22.63 8.60
CA GLY A 192 -5.04 -22.31 9.99
C GLY A 192 -6.04 -21.36 10.67
N LEU A 193 -6.74 -20.53 9.91
CA LEU A 193 -7.75 -19.59 10.43
C LEU A 193 -9.14 -20.21 10.55
N LYS A 194 -9.45 -21.32 9.88
CA LYS A 194 -10.80 -21.91 9.89
C LYS A 194 -11.28 -22.18 11.31
N ALA A 195 -12.54 -21.84 11.57
CA ALA A 195 -13.20 -22.28 12.78
C ALA A 195 -13.30 -23.82 12.82
N PRO A 196 -13.09 -24.45 13.99
CA PRO A 196 -13.25 -25.89 14.13
C PRO A 196 -14.69 -26.26 13.76
N VAL A 197 -14.84 -27.27 12.89
CA VAL A 197 -16.16 -27.83 12.58
C VAL A 197 -16.76 -28.35 13.89
N SER A 198 -17.81 -27.71 14.38
CA SER A 198 -18.57 -28.20 15.52
C SER A 198 -19.10 -29.60 15.18
N ARG A 199 -18.50 -30.64 15.78
CA ARG A 199 -19.05 -32.00 15.65
C ARG A 199 -20.41 -32.02 16.35
N PRO A 200 -21.49 -32.48 15.70
CA PRO A 200 -22.76 -32.65 16.40
C PRO A 200 -22.56 -33.62 17.57
N ASN A 201 -22.98 -33.19 18.75
CA ASN A 201 -22.89 -33.99 19.97
C ASN A 201 -23.76 -35.24 19.78
N PRO A 202 -23.24 -36.47 19.92
CA PRO A 202 -24.08 -37.66 19.82
C PRO A 202 -25.07 -37.63 20.98
N SER A 203 -26.35 -37.49 20.65
CA SER A 203 -27.47 -37.54 21.58
C SER A 203 -27.34 -38.79 22.46
N ARG A 204 -27.31 -38.60 23.79
CA ARG A 204 -27.43 -39.69 24.77
C ARG A 204 -28.84 -40.26 24.79
#